data_AF-A0A9K3GDY9-F1
#
_entry.id   AF-A0A9K3GDY9-F1
#
_cell.length_a   1.000
_cell.length_b   1.000
_cell.length_c   1.000
_cell.angle_alpha   90.00
_cell.angle_beta   90.00
_cell.angle_gamma   90.00
#
_symmetry.space_group_name_H-M   'P 1'
#
loop_
_entity.id
_entity.type
_entity.pdbx_description
1 polymer ?
#
loop_
_entity_poly.entity_id
_entity_poly.type
_entity_poly.pdbx_seq_one_letter_code
_entity_poly.pdbx_strand_id
1 'polypeptide(L)'
;MTSKDGSDWPSSLQYLSLLHREEDMHTEFKAMQVHLQPQGVCDEEEPFVEPIDRVVSHRAKRYINAFLNTNGGTIWCGIDDTGRVLGVPCDQHQRDEIRLSVG
;
A
#
# COMPACT_ATOMS: atom_id res chain seq x y z
N MET A 1 23.82 20.78 16.04
CA MET A 1 22.53 20.11 16.36
C MET A 1 21.54 20.55 15.29
N THR A 2 21.37 19.76 14.23
CA THR A 2 20.41 20.03 13.16
C THR A 2 19.29 19.01 13.27
N SER A 3 18.07 19.50 13.47
CA SER A 3 16.83 18.73 13.49
C SER A 3 16.74 17.88 12.21
N LYS A 4 16.66 16.55 12.35
CA LYS A 4 16.37 15.63 11.24
C LYS A 4 14.85 15.55 11.04
N ASP A 5 14.25 16.67 10.68
CA ASP A 5 12.87 16.69 10.20
C ASP A 5 12.91 16.56 8.68
N GLY A 6 12.58 15.37 8.19
CA GLY A 6 12.58 15.06 6.76
C GLY A 6 12.93 13.60 6.53
N SER A 7 11.92 12.77 6.36
CA SER A 7 12.08 11.35 6.07
C SER A 7 12.96 11.16 4.83
N ASP A 8 14.17 10.62 5.02
CA ASP A 8 15.17 10.33 3.98
C ASP A 8 14.75 9.12 3.13
N TRP A 9 13.59 9.23 2.49
CA TRP A 9 13.05 8.24 1.58
C TRP A 9 13.51 8.55 0.15
N PRO A 10 13.83 7.52 -0.65
CA PRO A 10 14.25 7.72 -2.02
C PRO A 10 13.10 8.31 -2.84
N SER A 11 13.43 9.26 -3.73
CA SER A 11 12.46 9.89 -4.65
C SER A 11 11.94 8.96 -5.74
N SER A 12 12.58 7.80 -5.92
CA SER A 12 12.17 6.77 -6.86
C SER A 12 12.51 5.38 -6.32
N LEU A 13 11.69 4.39 -6.69
CA LEU A 13 11.90 2.99 -6.37
C LEU A 13 11.90 2.18 -7.65
N GLN A 14 12.68 1.11 -7.67
CA GLN A 14 12.74 0.18 -8.80
C GLN A 14 11.94 -1.08 -8.48
N TYR A 15 11.11 -1.54 -9.41
CA TYR A 15 10.39 -2.81 -9.27
C TYR A 15 11.36 -3.97 -8.99
N LEU A 16 10.99 -4.84 -8.03
CA LEU A 16 11.77 -5.95 -7.47
C LEU A 16 13.05 -5.57 -6.71
N SER A 17 13.34 -4.28 -6.55
CA SER A 17 14.45 -3.85 -5.69
C SER A 17 14.13 -4.08 -4.22
N LEU A 18 15.18 -4.27 -3.42
CA LEU A 18 15.10 -4.34 -1.97
C LEU A 18 15.26 -2.93 -1.39
N LEU A 19 14.24 -2.46 -0.68
CA LEU A 19 14.37 -1.29 0.16
C LEU A 19 15.16 -1.72 1.40
N HIS A 20 16.35 -1.15 1.60
CA HIS A 20 17.21 -1.48 2.74
C HIS A 20 16.71 -0.81 4.04
N ARG A 21 15.44 -1.04 4.38
CA ARG A 21 14.76 -0.56 5.58
C ARG A 21 13.73 -1.58 6.04
N GLU A 22 13.48 -1.60 7.34
CA GLU A 22 12.50 -2.45 7.99
C GLU A 22 11.27 -1.61 8.39
N GLU A 23 10.14 -2.27 8.64
CA GLU A 23 8.99 -1.66 9.29
C GLU A 23 9.38 -1.16 10.69
N ASP A 24 8.79 -0.04 11.11
CA ASP A 24 8.97 0.51 12.45
C ASP A 24 7.64 1.02 13.00
N MET A 25 7.65 1.59 14.22
CA MET A 25 6.42 2.10 14.85
C MET A 25 5.71 3.21 14.05
N HIS A 26 6.38 3.80 13.06
CA HIS A 26 5.87 4.86 12.20
C HIS A 26 5.82 4.48 10.72
N THR A 27 6.19 3.25 10.36
CA THR A 27 6.34 2.81 8.97
C THR A 27 5.77 1.41 8.82
N GLU A 28 4.72 1.30 8.01
CA GLU A 28 4.11 0.02 7.66
C GLU A 28 4.28 -0.26 6.15
N PHE A 29 4.72 -1.47 5.79
CA PHE A 29 4.79 -1.97 4.44
C PHE A 29 3.62 -2.91 4.18
N LYS A 30 2.95 -2.74 3.02
CA LYS A 30 1.88 -3.65 2.64
C LYS A 30 1.96 -4.03 1.18
N ALA A 31 2.15 -5.33 0.93
CA ALA A 31 1.99 -5.90 -0.40
C ALA A 31 0.51 -5.80 -0.81
N MET A 32 0.23 -5.24 -1.98
CA MET A 32 -1.12 -5.23 -2.54
C MET A 32 -1.38 -6.55 -3.26
N GLN A 33 -1.72 -7.59 -2.49
CA GLN A 33 -2.29 -8.79 -3.06
C GLN A 33 -3.70 -8.47 -3.53
N VAL A 34 -3.93 -8.59 -4.83
CA VAL A 34 -5.29 -8.58 -5.36
C VAL A 34 -5.88 -9.95 -5.02
N HIS A 35 -6.81 -9.96 -4.07
CA HIS A 35 -7.40 -11.20 -3.60
C HIS A 35 -8.31 -11.73 -4.72
N LEU A 36 -7.84 -12.75 -5.44
CA LEU A 36 -8.70 -13.57 -6.29
C LEU A 36 -9.57 -14.39 -5.34
N GLN A 37 -10.76 -13.91 -4.99
CA GLN A 37 -11.71 -14.77 -4.31
C GLN A 37 -12.17 -15.83 -5.31
N PRO A 38 -12.03 -17.13 -5.04
CA PRO A 38 -12.75 -18.13 -5.81
C PRO A 38 -14.23 -17.94 -5.48
N GLN A 39 -14.97 -17.27 -6.36
CA GLN A 39 -16.43 -17.37 -6.33
C GLN A 39 -16.79 -18.83 -6.62
N GLY A 40 -17.83 -19.28 -5.91
CA GLY A 40 -18.13 -20.68 -5.67
C GLY A 40 -18.11 -21.57 -6.92
N VAL A 41 -17.78 -22.82 -6.68
CA VAL A 41 -17.94 -23.96 -7.58
C VAL A 41 -19.35 -23.92 -8.18
N CYS A 42 -19.52 -23.36 -9.38
CA CYS A 42 -20.56 -23.57 -10.41
C CYS A 42 -20.36 -22.49 -11.50
N ASP A 43 -19.98 -22.92 -12.69
CA ASP A 43 -19.93 -22.15 -13.95
C ASP A 43 -18.86 -21.04 -14.06
N GLU A 44 -18.42 -20.79 -15.30
CA GLU A 44 -17.18 -20.10 -15.69
C GLU A 44 -17.20 -18.58 -15.44
N GLU A 45 -17.34 -18.15 -14.19
CA GLU A 45 -17.18 -16.73 -13.84
C GLU A 45 -15.72 -16.42 -13.53
N GLU A 46 -15.16 -15.46 -14.29
CA GLU A 46 -13.83 -14.91 -14.06
C GLU A 46 -13.66 -14.49 -12.59
N PRO A 47 -12.53 -14.81 -11.93
CA PRO A 47 -12.36 -14.52 -10.51
C PRO A 47 -12.60 -13.04 -10.23
N PHE A 48 -13.46 -12.73 -9.26
CA PHE A 48 -13.72 -11.35 -8.87
C PHE A 48 -12.44 -10.73 -8.29
N VAL A 49 -11.84 -9.84 -9.07
CA VAL A 49 -10.64 -9.08 -8.73
C VAL A 49 -11.10 -7.77 -8.08
N GLU A 50 -10.90 -7.60 -6.78
CA GLU A 50 -11.25 -6.34 -6.12
C GLU A 50 -10.44 -5.18 -6.75
N PRO A 51 -11.09 -4.06 -7.15
CA PRO A 51 -10.41 -2.92 -7.72
C PRO A 51 -9.32 -2.39 -6.78
N ILE A 52 -8.14 -2.11 -7.33
CA ILE A 52 -6.95 -1.75 -6.55
C ILE A 52 -7.14 -0.49 -5.71
N ASP A 53 -7.95 0.45 -6.21
CA ASP A 53 -8.34 1.67 -5.51
C ASP A 53 -9.10 1.38 -4.22
N ARG A 54 -10.01 0.40 -4.25
CA ARG A 54 -10.75 -0.05 -3.06
C ARG A 54 -9.86 -0.77 -2.08
N VAL A 55 -9.00 -1.67 -2.56
CA VAL A 55 -8.04 -2.41 -1.71
C VAL A 55 -7.13 -1.43 -0.96
N VAL A 56 -6.55 -0.47 -1.68
CA VAL A 56 -5.66 0.55 -1.10
C VAL A 56 -6.43 1.45 -0.14
N SER A 57 -7.61 1.96 -0.52
CA SER A 57 -8.42 2.82 0.35
C SER A 57 -8.84 2.13 1.65
N HIS A 58 -9.30 0.88 1.58
CA HIS A 58 -9.72 0.12 2.74
C HIS A 58 -8.56 -0.12 3.71
N ARG A 59 -7.39 -0.51 3.18
CA ARG A 59 -6.18 -0.69 3.99
C ARG A 59 -5.72 0.65 4.59
N ALA A 60 -5.63 1.70 3.77
CA ALA A 60 -5.25 3.03 4.23
C ALA A 60 -6.14 3.49 5.40
N LYS A 61 -7.47 3.39 5.28
CA LYS A 61 -8.40 3.76 6.36
C LYS A 61 -8.18 3.01 7.67
N ARG A 62 -7.86 1.71 7.60
CA ARG A 62 -7.54 0.91 8.80
C ARG A 62 -6.29 1.40 9.50
N TYR A 63 -5.24 1.73 8.73
CA TYR A 63 -3.96 2.17 9.27
C TYR A 63 -3.95 3.65 9.67
N ILE A 64 -4.70 4.51 8.97
CA ILE A 64 -4.89 5.92 9.34
C ILE A 64 -5.42 6.03 10.76
N ASN A 65 -6.42 5.22 11.13
CA ASN A 65 -6.93 5.21 12.51
C ASN A 65 -5.84 4.82 13.51
N ALA A 66 -4.98 3.86 13.20
CA ALA A 66 -3.87 3.48 14.07
C ALA A 66 -2.81 4.61 14.18
N PHE A 67 -2.47 5.25 13.07
CA PHE A 67 -1.48 6.34 13.04
C PHE A 67 -2.00 7.63 13.69
N LEU A 68 -3.27 7.98 13.51
CA LEU A 68 -3.88 9.16 14.14
C LEU A 68 -4.01 9.00 15.67
N ASN A 69 -4.25 7.78 16.15
CA ASN A 69 -4.29 7.48 17.58
C ASN A 69 -2.89 7.29 18.21
N THR A 70 -1.84 7.35 17.40
CA THR A 70 -0.43 7.29 17.83
C THR A 70 0.30 8.54 17.34
N ASN A 71 1.63 8.56 17.34
CA ASN A 71 2.42 9.71 16.89
C ASN A 71 2.53 9.82 15.35
N GLY A 72 1.47 9.48 14.61
CA GLY A 72 1.47 9.47 13.15
C GLY A 72 2.32 8.36 12.54
N GLY A 73 2.38 8.32 11.21
CA GLY A 73 3.16 7.34 10.46
C GLY A 73 2.94 7.40 8.96
N THR A 74 3.60 6.50 8.24
CA THR A 74 3.55 6.34 6.79
C THR A 74 3.22 4.88 6.46
N ILE A 75 2.29 4.67 5.53
CA ILE A 75 2.03 3.36 4.94
C ILE A 75 2.54 3.32 3.50
N TRP A 76 3.36 2.32 3.18
CA TRP A 76 3.86 2.05 1.84
C TRP A 76 3.08 0.91 1.21
N CYS A 77 2.22 1.24 0.25
CA CYS A 77 1.48 0.26 -0.52
C CYS A 77 2.32 -0.24 -1.69
N GLY A 78 2.41 -1.57 -1.87
CA GLY A 78 3.21 -2.20 -2.91
C GLY A 78 4.64 -2.56 -2.48
N ILE A 79 4.91 -2.62 -1.18
CA ILE A 79 6.16 -3.17 -0.62
C ILE A 79 5.77 -4.35 0.27
N ASP A 80 6.39 -5.51 0.08
CA ASP A 80 6.12 -6.66 0.96
C ASP A 80 6.83 -6.55 2.31
N ASP A 81 6.50 -7.46 3.22
CA ASP A 81 7.03 -7.46 4.59
C ASP A 81 8.56 -7.67 4.64
N THR A 82 9.19 -8.06 3.52
CA THR A 82 10.66 -8.18 3.40
C THR A 82 11.33 -6.91 2.90
N GLY A 83 10.54 -5.86 2.60
CA GLY A 83 11.03 -4.61 2.01
C GLY A 83 11.20 -4.68 0.49
N ARG A 84 10.71 -5.73 -0.18
CA ARG A 84 10.80 -5.83 -1.66
C ARG A 84 9.72 -4.99 -2.32
N VAL A 85 10.13 -4.17 -3.28
CA VAL A 85 9.23 -3.28 -4.04
C VAL A 85 8.48 -4.08 -5.10
N LEU A 86 7.18 -4.25 -4.92
CA LEU A 86 6.28 -4.91 -5.87
C LEU A 86 5.44 -3.91 -6.68
N GLY A 87 5.33 -2.67 -6.19
CA GLY A 87 4.45 -1.66 -6.78
C GLY A 87 2.97 -2.00 -6.65
N VAL A 88 2.15 -1.16 -7.27
CA VAL A 88 0.70 -1.29 -7.30
C VAL A 88 0.27 -1.13 -8.77
N PRO A 89 -0.20 -2.19 -9.44
CA PRO A 89 -0.70 -2.09 -10.80
C PRO A 89 -1.92 -1.18 -10.79
N CYS A 90 -1.78 0.03 -11.34
CA CYS A 90 -2.87 0.99 -11.44
C CYS A 90 -2.72 1.79 -12.73
N ASP A 91 -3.85 2.07 -13.37
CA ASP A 91 -3.92 3.12 -14.39
C ASP A 91 -3.99 4.52 -13.75
N GLN A 92 -4.03 5.54 -14.60
CA GLN A 92 -4.09 6.92 -14.14
C GLN A 92 -5.39 7.24 -13.37
N HIS A 93 -6.52 6.66 -13.81
CA HIS A 93 -7.81 6.89 -13.16
C HIS A 93 -7.83 6.28 -11.75
N GLN A 94 -7.40 5.04 -11.60
CA GLN A 94 -7.28 4.35 -10.32
C GLN A 94 -6.33 5.08 -9.36
N ARG A 95 -5.23 5.63 -9.88
CA ARG A 95 -4.30 6.46 -9.07
C ARG A 95 -4.99 7.69 -8.50
N ASP A 96 -5.82 8.35 -9.31
CA ASP A 96 -6.53 9.56 -8.87
C ASP A 96 -7.65 9.22 -7.89
N GLU A 97 -8.39 8.13 -8.10
CA GLU A 97 -9.38 7.60 -7.14
C GLU A 97 -8.74 7.27 -5.79
N ILE A 98 -7.57 6.61 -5.78
CA ILE A 98 -6.83 6.34 -4.53
C ILE A 98 -6.56 7.64 -3.77
N ARG A 99 -6.06 8.68 -4.46
CA ARG A 99 -5.72 9.98 -3.86
C ARG A 99 -6.95 10.67 -3.29
N LEU A 100 -8.09 10.62 -3.98
CA LEU A 100 -9.35 11.20 -3.51
C LEU A 100 -9.93 10.43 -2.32
N SER A 101 -9.74 9.11 -2.28
CA SER A 101 -10.33 8.25 -1.25
C SER A 101 -9.68 8.33 0.14
N VAL A 102 -8.49 8.94 0.22
CA VAL A 102 -7.66 9.10 1.43
C VAL A 102 -7.59 10.57 1.90
N GLY A 103 -8.29 11.48 1.21
CA GLY A 103 -8.36 12.92 1.52
C GLY A 103 -9.37 13.31 2.59
#